data_AF-K9RM51-F1
#
_entry.id   AF-K9RM51-F1
#
_cell.length_a   1.000
_cell.length_b   1.000
_cell.length_c   1.000
_cell.angle_alpha   90.00
_cell.angle_beta   90.00
_cell.angle_gamma   90.00
#
_symmetry.space_group_name_H-M   'P 1'
#
loop_
_entity.id
_entity.type
_entity.pdbx_description
1 polymer ?
#
loop_
_entity_poly.entity_id
_entity_poly.type
_entity_poly.pdbx_seq_one_letter_code
_entity_poly.pdbx_strand_id
1 'polypeptide(L)' 'MTAQQPQPTVTPNLEEPKLGFNEYAERLNGRAAMIGFAIIVAIECITNQGVLAWLGLR' A
#
# COMPACT_ATOMS: atom_id res chain seq x y z
N MET A 1 15.63 -11.16 50.50
CA MET A 1 14.32 -11.63 50.01
C MET A 1 13.88 -10.67 48.92
N THR A 2 14.25 -10.92 47.67
CA THR A 2 13.90 -10.07 46.53
C THR A 2 12.52 -10.48 46.01
N ALA A 3 11.55 -9.57 46.04
CA ALA A 3 10.20 -9.82 45.58
C ALA A 3 10.18 -9.96 44.05
N GLN A 4 9.70 -11.11 43.54
CA GLN A 4 9.43 -11.30 42.12
C GLN A 4 8.22 -10.46 41.72
N GLN A 5 8.39 -9.54 40.78
CA GLN A 5 7.26 -8.83 40.17
C GLN A 5 6.46 -9.80 39.30
N PRO A 6 5.11 -9.80 39.38
CA PRO A 6 4.28 -10.66 38.56
C PRO A 6 4.40 -10.25 37.09
N GLN A 7 4.83 -11.18 36.25
CA GLN A 7 4.99 -10.97 34.81
C GLN A 7 3.62 -11.16 34.14
N PRO A 8 3.15 -10.25 33.28
CA PRO A 8 1.85 -10.40 32.61
C PRO A 8 1.85 -11.63 31.68
N THR A 9 0.95 -12.58 31.92
CA THR A 9 0.84 -13.84 31.15
C THR A 9 0.20 -13.67 29.77
N VAL A 10 -0.38 -12.53 29.46
CA VAL A 10 -1.10 -12.29 28.19
C VAL A 10 -0.60 -11.01 27.53
N THR A 11 0.01 -11.15 26.35
CA THR A 11 0.20 -10.05 25.41
C THR A 11 -1.17 -9.73 24.81
N PRO A 12 -1.75 -8.54 25.05
CA PRO A 12 -2.98 -8.17 24.38
C PRO A 12 -2.72 -8.18 22.87
N ASN A 13 -3.53 -8.93 22.12
CA ASN A 13 -3.54 -8.87 20.67
C ASN A 13 -4.16 -7.53 20.29
N LEU A 14 -3.31 -6.51 20.18
CA LEU A 14 -3.68 -5.23 19.62
C LEU A 14 -3.86 -5.48 18.13
N GLU A 15 -5.11 -5.53 17.65
CA GLU A 15 -5.37 -5.50 16.22
C GLU A 15 -4.68 -4.25 15.66
N GLU A 16 -3.57 -4.45 14.95
CA GLU A 16 -2.87 -3.36 14.30
C GLU A 16 -3.87 -2.61 13.42
N PRO A 17 -4.01 -1.29 13.58
CA PRO A 17 -4.97 -0.53 12.81
C PRO A 17 -4.66 -0.69 11.32
N LYS A 18 -5.47 -1.50 10.63
CA LYS A 18 -5.37 -1.75 9.19
C LYS A 18 -5.65 -0.50 8.34
N LEU A 19 -6.16 0.56 8.96
CA LEU A 19 -6.49 1.83 8.33
C LEU A 19 -5.38 2.84 8.58
N GLY A 20 -4.83 3.40 7.50
CA GLY A 20 -3.76 4.39 7.54
C GLY A 20 -2.52 3.96 6.75
N PHE A 21 -1.43 4.70 6.92
CA PHE A 21 -0.12 4.33 6.37
C PHE A 21 0.48 3.22 7.25
N ASN A 22 0.20 1.97 6.88
CA ASN A 22 0.86 0.79 7.45
C ASN A 22 1.54 -0.01 6.33
N GLU A 23 2.48 -0.88 6.72
CA GLU A 23 3.32 -1.60 5.76
C GLU A 23 2.50 -2.45 4.78
N TYR A 24 1.37 -3.01 5.22
CA TYR A 24 0.47 -3.75 4.35
C TYR A 24 -0.15 -2.85 3.26
N ALA A 25 -0.67 -1.68 3.64
CA ALA A 25 -1.26 -0.71 2.73
C ALA A 25 -0.22 -0.17 1.74
N GLU A 26 1.00 0.11 2.21
CA GLU A 26 2.10 0.56 1.35
C GLU A 26 2.48 -0.50 0.30
N ARG A 27 2.63 -1.76 0.71
CA ARG A 27 2.91 -2.89 -0.20
C ARG A 27 1.78 -3.10 -1.21
N LEU A 28 0.53 -2.97 -0.77
CA LEU A 28 -0.65 -3.12 -1.64
C LEU A 28 -0.72 -1.98 -2.65
N ASN A 29 -0.58 -0.73 -2.20
CA ASN A 29 -0.56 0.45 -3.06
C ASN A 29 0.59 0.42 -4.06
N GLY A 30 1.78 -0.02 -3.64
CA GLY A 30 2.93 -0.19 -4.54
C GLY A 30 2.66 -1.18 -5.68
N ARG A 31 2.02 -2.32 -5.39
CA ARG A 31 1.61 -3.30 -6.42
C ARG A 31 0.57 -2.73 -7.37
N ALA A 32 -0.44 -2.05 -6.83
CA ALA A 32 -1.45 -1.38 -7.64
C ALA A 32 -0.82 -0.34 -8.57
N ALA A 33 0.18 0.42 -8.10
CA ALA A 33 0.92 1.38 -8.90
C ALA A 33 1.72 0.72 -10.04
N MET A 34 2.42 -0.41 -9.78
CA MET A 34 3.13 -1.14 -10.84
C MET A 34 2.19 -1.63 -11.93
N ILE A 35 1.02 -2.18 -11.55
CA ILE A 35 0.00 -2.65 -12.49
C ILE A 35 -0.57 -1.46 -13.28
N GLY A 36 -0.91 -0.37 -12.61
CA GLY A 36 -1.44 0.84 -13.25
C GLY A 36 -0.46 1.42 -14.26
N PHE A 37 0.83 1.49 -13.92
CA PHE A 37 1.87 1.96 -14.84
C PHE A 37 1.99 1.05 -16.08
N ALA A 38 2.02 -0.27 -15.91
CA ALA A 38 2.08 -1.19 -17.04
C ALA A 38 0.86 -1.06 -17.97
N ILE A 39 -0.34 -0.90 -17.40
CA ILE A 39 -1.57 -0.69 -18.18
C ILE A 39 -1.50 0.64 -18.94
N ILE A 40 -1.05 1.72 -18.31
CA ILE A 40 -0.85 3.03 -18.94
C ILE A 40 0.04 2.91 -20.17
N VAL A 41 1.20 2.27 -20.03
CA VAL A 41 2.15 2.07 -21.15
C VAL A 41 1.52 1.22 -22.26
N ALA A 42 0.83 0.13 -21.91
CA ALA A 42 0.18 -0.74 -22.90
C ALA A 42 -0.89 0.02 -23.71
N ILE A 43 -1.71 0.82 -23.04
CA ILE A 43 -2.73 1.66 -23.67
C ILE A 43 -2.11 2.71 -24.57
N GLU A 44 -1.05 3.39 -24.11
CA GLU A 44 -0.35 4.41 -24.91
C GLU A 44 0.21 3.79 -26.19
N CYS A 45 0.77 2.58 -26.11
CA CYS A 45 1.27 1.85 -27.27
C CYS A 45 0.15 1.47 -28.27
N ILE A 46 -1.02 1.05 -27.77
CA ILE A 46 -2.17 0.68 -28.63
C ILE A 46 -2.81 1.90 -29.28
N THR A 47 -3.01 2.97 -28.50
CA THR A 47 -3.73 4.17 -28.95
C THR A 47 -2.85 5.17 -29.68
N ASN A 48 -1.51 5.08 -29.54
CA ASN A 48 -0.54 6.08 -29.98
C ASN A 48 -0.85 7.50 -29.49
N GLN A 49 -1.61 7.62 -28.40
CA GLN A 49 -1.89 8.87 -27.72
C GLN A 49 -1.36 8.78 -26.29
N GLY A 50 -0.54 9.76 -25.90
CA GLY A 50 -0.04 9.85 -24.54
C GLY A 50 -1.18 10.00 -23.54
N VAL A 51 -1.01 9.45 -22.34
CA VAL A 51 -2.03 9.51 -21.28
C VAL A 51 -2.45 10.93 -20.88
N LEU A 52 -1.59 11.93 -21.11
CA LEU A 52 -1.92 13.34 -20.87
C LEU A 52 -2.96 13.88 -21.86
N ALA A 53 -3.01 13.32 -23.08
CA ALA A 53 -3.99 13.70 -24.09
C ALA A 53 -5.43 13.39 -23.61
N TRP A 54 -5.60 12.40 -22.73
CA TRP A 54 -6.89 12.04 -22.14
C TRP A 54 -7.36 13.06 -21.10
N LEU A 55 -6.42 13.76 -20.47
CA LEU A 55 -6.70 14.88 -19.57
C LEU A 55 -6.91 16.19 -20.33
N GLY A 56 -6.92 16.15 -21.68
CA GLY A 56 -7.09 17.33 -22.54
C GLY A 56 -5.83 18.16 -22.73
N LEU A 57 -4.69 17.70 -22.22
CA LEU A 57 -3.40 18.38 -22.32
C LEU A 57 -2.63 17.80 -23.51
N ARG A 58 -2.27 18.65 -24.47
CA ARG A 58 -1.56 18.27 -25.72
C ARG A 58 -0.14 18.79 -25.71
#